data_AF-A0A653CVD6-F1
#
_entry.id   AF-A0A653CVD6-F1
#
_cell.length_a   1.000
_cell.length_b   1.000
_cell.length_c   1.000
_cell.angle_alpha   90.00
_cell.angle_beta   90.00
_cell.angle_gamma   90.00
#
_symmetry.space_group_name_H-M   'P 1'
#
loop_
_entity.id
_entity.type
_entity.pdbx_description
1 polymer ?
#
loop_
_entity_poly.entity_id
_entity_poly.type
_entity_poly.pdbx_seq_one_letter_code
_entity_poly.pdbx_strand_id
1 'polypeptide(L)' 'GITIGGSKISNLRFADDTTLIAASQEELVALLNILEQHSAAYGVGINYNKTKVIIVDREHHNHREIKSIGRCEV' A
#
# COMPACT_ATOMS: atom_id res chain seq x y z
N GLY A 1 4.95 -6.40 3.27
CA GLY A 1 4.00 -7.31 3.92
C GLY A 1 4.40 -7.55 5.35
N ILE A 2 3.41 -7.84 6.20
CA ILE A 2 3.61 -8.19 7.60
C ILE A 2 3.48 -9.71 7.79
N THR A 3 4.10 -10.25 8.83
CA THR A 3 4.02 -11.69 9.13
C THR A 3 2.89 -11.97 10.12
N ILE A 4 1.96 -12.85 9.76
CA ILE A 4 0.88 -13.34 10.62
C ILE A 4 0.93 -14.87 10.61
N GLY A 5 1.11 -15.51 11.77
CA GLY A 5 1.18 -16.97 11.86
C GLY A 5 2.27 -17.61 10.98
N GLY A 6 3.41 -16.92 10.80
CA GLY A 6 4.50 -17.37 9.92
C GLY A 6 4.28 -17.09 8.43
N SER A 7 3.13 -16.56 8.02
CA SER A 7 2.83 -16.22 6.62
C SER A 7 2.98 -14.72 6.37
N LYS A 8 3.62 -14.34 5.26
CA LYS A 8 3.74 -12.93 4.86
C LYS A 8 2.47 -12.50 4.12
N ILE A 9 1.75 -11.53 4.69
CA ILE A 9 0.53 -10.94 4.12
C ILE A 9 0.87 -9.55 3.58
N SER A 10 0.63 -9.35 2.29
CA SER A 10 0.91 -8.08 1.58
C SER A 10 -0.31 -7.45 0.91
N ASN A 11 -1.42 -8.18 0.80
CA ASN A 11 -2.67 -7.65 0.29
C ASN A 11 -3.88 -8.19 1.06
N LEU A 12 -4.92 -7.37 1.15
CA LEU A 12 -6.28 -7.75 1.49
C LEU A 12 -7.19 -7.23 0.38
N ARG A 13 -8.14 -8.04 -0.08
CA ARG A 13 -9.07 -7.67 -1.15
C ARG A 13 -10.49 -8.03 -0.78
N PHE A 14 -11.40 -7.09 -0.98
CA PHE A 14 -12.83 -7.31 -0.84
C PHE A 14 -13.55 -6.60 -2.00
N ALA A 15 -14.27 -7.37 -2.83
CA ALA A 15 -14.83 -6.88 -4.08
C ALA A 15 -13.75 -6.15 -4.94
N ASP A 16 -13.97 -4.89 -5.28
CA ASP A 16 -13.05 -4.01 -5.99
C ASP A 16 -12.06 -3.27 -5.07
N ASP A 17 -12.29 -3.25 -3.75
CA ASP A 17 -11.38 -2.65 -2.79
C ASP A 17 -10.15 -3.53 -2.54
N THR A 18 -8.96 -2.93 -2.65
CA THR A 18 -7.68 -3.58 -2.36
C THR A 18 -6.88 -2.73 -1.37
N THR A 19 -6.41 -3.36 -0.29
CA THR A 19 -5.49 -2.77 0.69
C THR A 19 -4.14 -3.46 0.59
N LEU A 20 -3.08 -2.70 0.35
CA LEU A 20 -1.69 -3.18 0.35
C LEU A 20 -1.06 -2.97 1.73
N ILE A 21 -0.28 -3.94 2.18
CA ILE A 21 0.40 -3.91 3.49
C ILE A 21 1.90 -4.08 3.30
N ALA A 22 2.67 -3.14 3.82
CA ALA A 22 4.12 -3.08 3.71
C ALA A 22 4.76 -2.80 5.08
N ALA A 23 5.98 -3.27 5.28
CA ALA A 23 6.79 -2.96 6.46
C ALA A 23 7.60 -1.66 6.29
N SER A 24 7.71 -1.15 5.05
CA SER A 24 8.39 0.11 4.76
C SER A 24 7.71 0.85 3.61
N GLN A 25 8.02 2.14 3.47
CA GLN A 25 7.54 2.97 2.37
C GLN A 25 8.02 2.43 1.01
N GLU A 26 9.28 2.02 0.92
CA GLU A 26 9.89 1.49 -0.31
C GLU A 26 9.21 0.20 -0.76
N GLU A 27 8.90 -0.70 0.19
CA GLU A 27 8.15 -1.91 -0.11
C GLU A 27 6.72 -1.58 -0.58
N LEU A 28 6.08 -0.57 0.02
CA LEU A 28 4.74 -0.14 -0.41
C LEU A 28 4.74 0.43 -1.83
N VAL A 29 5.75 1.26 -2.18
CA VAL A 29 5.91 1.80 -3.54
C VAL A 29 6.12 0.66 -4.55
N ALA A 30 6.96 -0.32 -4.22
CA ALA A 30 7.17 -1.48 -5.09
C ALA A 30 5.88 -2.27 -5.31
N LEU A 31 5.11 -2.52 -4.25
CA LEU A 31 3.81 -3.22 -4.36
C LEU A 31 2.79 -2.43 -5.18
N LEU A 32 2.73 -1.11 -4.99
CA LEU A 32 1.83 -0.23 -5.74
C LEU A 32 2.15 -0.24 -7.23
N ASN A 33 3.43 -0.20 -7.60
CA ASN A 33 3.86 -0.26 -9.00
C ASN A 33 3.49 -1.60 -9.66
N ILE A 34 3.67 -2.71 -8.93
CA ILE A 34 3.28 -4.04 -9.41
C ILE A 34 1.76 -4.10 -9.62
N LEU A 35 0.97 -3.59 -8.65
CA LEU A 35 -0.48 -3.55 -8.75
C LEU A 35 -0.93 -2.69 -9.95
N GLU A 36 -0.35 -1.51 -10.13
CA GLU A 36 -0.66 -0.62 -11.26
C GLU A 36 -0.36 -1.30 -12.60
N GLN A 37 0.83 -1.89 -12.75
CA GLN A 37 1.22 -2.56 -13.98
C GLN A 37 0.30 -3.75 -14.32
N HIS A 38 -0.03 -4.58 -13.33
CA HIS A 38 -0.91 -5.73 -13.55
C HIS A 38 -2.36 -5.31 -13.80
N SER A 39 -2.88 -4.33 -13.05
CA SER A 39 -4.26 -3.84 -13.24
C SER A 39 -4.47 -3.18 -14.60
N ALA A 40 -3.48 -2.42 -15.08
CA ALA A 40 -3.51 -1.81 -16.40
C ALA A 40 -3.64 -2.84 -17.54
N ALA A 41 -3.04 -4.03 -17.39
CA ALA A 41 -3.18 -5.12 -18.36
C ALA A 41 -4.62 -5.64 -18.48
N TYR A 42 -5.45 -5.43 -17.46
CA TYR A 42 -6.88 -5.76 -17.45
C TYR A 42 -7.78 -4.53 -17.69
N GLY A 43 -7.21 -3.38 -18.05
CA GLY A 43 -7.96 -2.14 -18.24
C GLY A 43 -8.50 -1.53 -16.94
N VAL A 44 -7.96 -1.93 -15.79
CA VAL A 44 -8.35 -1.44 -14.47
C VAL A 44 -7.31 -0.42 -13.99
N GLY A 45 -7.76 0.75 -13.54
CA GLY A 45 -6.90 1.80 -13.01
C GLY A 45 -7.06 1.98 -11.50
N ILE A 46 -6.03 2.53 -10.86
CA ILE A 46 -6.08 2.91 -9.44
C ILE A 46 -6.73 4.30 -9.33
N ASN A 47 -7.75 4.41 -8.46
CA ASN A 47 -8.38 5.70 -8.17
C ASN A 47 -7.64 6.41 -7.02
N TYR A 48 -6.59 7.16 -7.36
CA TYR A 48 -5.76 7.88 -6.40
C TYR A 48 -6.51 8.88 -5.52
N ASN A 49 -7.64 9.44 -5.98
CA ASN A 49 -8.47 10.33 -5.16
C ASN A 49 -9.15 9.59 -4.00
N LYS A 50 -9.45 8.30 -4.19
CA LYS A 50 -10.05 7.42 -3.17
C LYS A 50 -9.00 6.66 -2.35
N THR A 51 -7.82 6.42 -2.92
CA THR A 51 -6.74 5.72 -2.22
C THR A 51 -6.16 6.58 -1.09
N LYS A 52 -5.99 5.99 0.09
CA LYS A 52 -5.37 6.62 1.26
C LYS A 52 -4.21 5.78 1.76
N VAL A 53 -3.17 6.44 2.24
CA VAL A 53 -2.08 5.79 2.97
C VAL A 53 -2.38 5.87 4.45
N ILE A 54 -2.19 4.76 5.15
CA ILE A 54 -2.34 4.69 6.61
C ILE A 54 -1.02 4.18 7.18
N ILE A 55 -0.44 4.94 8.10
CA ILE A 55 0.77 4.54 8.82
C ILE A 55 0.35 4.01 10.18
N VAL A 56 0.67 2.75 10.44
CA VAL A 56 0.43 2.10 11.72
C VAL A 56 1.78 1.95 12.41
N ASP A 57 2.02 2.77 13.43
CA ASP A 57 3.20 2.70 14.29
C ASP A 57 2.73 2.59 15.75
N ARG A 58 3.37 1.72 16.52
CA ARG A 58 3.05 1.50 17.94
C ARG A 58 3.73 2.52 18.85
N GLU A 59 4.89 3.04 18.45
CA GLU A 59 5.79 3.79 19.34
C GLU A 59 5.83 5.31 19.03
N HIS A 60 4.94 5.81 18.16
CA HIS A 60 4.89 7.24 17.77
C HIS A 60 6.24 7.79 17.26
N HIS A 61 7.07 6.95 16.63
CA HIS A 61 8.36 7.31 16.03
C HIS A 61 8.25 7.66 14.53
N ASN A 62 7.05 8.03 14.05
CA ASN A 62 6.84 8.64 12.72
C ASN A 62 7.41 10.07 12.66
N HIS A 63 8.68 10.25 13.04
CA HIS A 63 9.41 11.52 13.10
C HIS A 63 9.80 12.07 11.72
N ARG A 64 9.59 11.29 10.65
CA ARG A 64 9.65 11.80 9.28
C ARG A 64 8.22 12.09 8.84
N GLU A 65 7.92 13.35 8.56
CA GLU A 65 6.72 13.75 7.84
C GLU A 65 6.73 13.08 6.45
N ILE A 66 6.18 11.87 6.33
CA ILE A 66 5.97 11.22 5.04
C ILE A 66 4.82 11.99 4.38
N LYS A 67 5.14 12.81 3.37
CA LYS A 67 4.15 13.64 2.66
C LYS A 67 3.39 12.88 1.57
N SER A 68 4.05 11.89 0.96
CA SER A 68 3.48 11.10 -0.13
C SER A 68 4.16 9.73 -0.25
N ILE A 69 3.43 8.76 -0.79
CA ILE A 69 3.95 7.44 -1.16
C ILE A 69 3.55 7.17 -2.61
N GLY A 70 4.54 7.16 -3.51
CA GLY A 70 4.28 7.07 -4.95
C GLY A 70 3.45 8.27 -5.42
N ARG A 71 2.23 8.00 -5.94
CA ARG A 71 1.26 9.02 -6.34
C ARG A 71 0.16 9.26 -5.29
N CYS A 72 0.23 8.59 -4.13
CA CYS A 72 -0.75 8.74 -3.06
C CYS A 72 -0.27 9.77 -2.04
N GLU A 73 -1.19 10.62 -1.58
CA GLU A 73 -0.98 11.49 -0.41
C GLU A 73 -1.13 10.67 0.89
N VAL A 74 -0.37 11.05 1.91
CA VAL A 74 -0.40 10.43 3.26
C VAL A 74 -1.22 11.29 4.20
#